data_AF-A0A561EQ39-F1
#
_entry.id   AF-A0A561EQ39-F1
#
_cell.length_a   1.000
_cell.length_b   1.000
_cell.length_c   1.000
_cell.angle_alpha   90.00
_cell.angle_beta   90.00
_cell.angle_gamma   90.00
#
_symmetry.space_group_name_H-M   'P 1'
#
loop_
_entity.id
_entity.type
_entity.pdbx_description
1 polymer ?
#
loop_
_entity_poly.entity_id
_entity_poly.type
_entity_poly.pdbx_seq_one_letter_code
_entity_poly.pdbx_strand_id
1 'polypeptide(L)'
;MEPDTDGRAVDPLRRHHEQLQPEGGVPTPAALRLEEFQRWLHRARIRSCGQGIQARLPDNVWQCSFTGPTPNGEKDFVVRWTPEGSTRMTASPEVSAVEGLDGSHTAVQAGDTITVTTRPILLQLR
;
A
#
# COMPACT_ATOMS: atom_id res chain seq x y z
N MET A 1 -28.05 -8.65 34.77
CA MET A 1 -28.93 -7.90 33.87
C MET A 1 -29.33 -6.66 34.63
N GLU A 2 -28.56 -5.59 34.48
CA GLU A 2 -28.82 -4.30 35.13
C GLU A 2 -29.27 -3.32 34.04
N PRO A 3 -30.36 -2.56 34.26
CA PRO A 3 -30.85 -1.60 33.28
C PRO A 3 -30.12 -0.26 33.42
N ASP A 4 -29.76 0.33 32.28
CA ASP A 4 -29.33 1.73 32.19
C ASP A 4 -30.56 2.66 32.06
N THR A 5 -30.40 3.91 32.50
CA THR A 5 -31.47 4.86 32.89
C THR A 5 -32.12 5.59 31.69
N ASP A 6 -32.04 5.05 30.47
CA ASP A 6 -32.60 5.71 29.27
C ASP A 6 -33.24 4.77 28.24
N GLY A 7 -33.59 3.53 28.61
CA GLY A 7 -34.60 2.74 27.90
C GLY A 7 -34.40 2.47 26.39
N ARG A 8 -33.21 2.67 25.81
CA ARG A 8 -32.92 2.35 24.41
C ARG A 8 -32.28 0.98 24.29
N ALA A 9 -32.92 0.11 23.50
CA ALA A 9 -32.37 -1.17 23.09
C ALA A 9 -31.07 -0.96 22.30
N VAL A 10 -29.97 -1.51 22.81
CA VAL A 10 -28.70 -1.64 22.09
C VAL A 10 -28.82 -2.77 21.07
N ASP A 11 -28.73 -2.42 19.79
CA ASP A 11 -28.74 -3.36 18.66
C ASP A 11 -27.47 -4.25 18.69
N PRO A 12 -27.60 -5.59 18.80
CA PRO A 12 -26.46 -6.50 18.85
C PRO A 12 -25.75 -6.67 17.50
N LEU A 13 -26.21 -6.02 16.42
CA LEU A 13 -25.63 -6.10 15.08
C LEU A 13 -24.81 -4.88 14.67
N ARG A 14 -24.22 -4.15 15.63
CA ARG A 14 -23.07 -3.28 15.32
C ARG A 14 -21.86 -4.14 14.94
N ARG A 15 -21.83 -4.45 13.65
CA ARG A 15 -20.72 -4.88 12.81
C ARG A 15 -19.38 -4.75 13.52
N HIS A 16 -18.69 -5.88 13.64
CA HIS A 16 -17.26 -5.99 13.87
C HIS A 16 -16.52 -5.15 12.81
N HIS A 17 -16.45 -3.83 13.00
CA HIS A 17 -15.41 -3.04 12.40
C HIS A 17 -14.13 -3.52 13.07
N GLU A 18 -13.28 -4.17 12.29
CA GLU A 18 -11.93 -4.54 12.67
C GLU A 18 -11.29 -3.33 13.37
N GLN A 19 -11.16 -3.39 14.70
CA GLN A 19 -10.50 -2.33 15.46
C GLN A 19 -9.06 -2.29 14.98
N LEU A 20 -8.67 -1.21 14.31
CA LEU A 20 -7.30 -1.06 13.83
C LEU A 20 -6.32 -0.97 15.00
N GLN A 21 -6.74 -0.48 16.18
CA GLN A 21 -6.01 -0.60 17.44
C GLN A 21 -6.96 -0.53 18.66
N PRO A 22 -6.70 -1.27 19.75
CA PRO A 22 -7.16 -0.87 21.07
C PRO A 22 -6.41 0.42 21.47
N GLU A 23 -7.14 1.42 21.97
CA GLU A 23 -6.56 2.72 22.34
C GLU A 23 -5.39 2.56 23.33
N GLY A 24 -4.20 3.08 22.96
CA GLY A 24 -3.01 3.10 23.82
C GLY A 24 -2.11 1.84 23.78
N GLY A 25 -2.38 0.87 22.91
CA GLY A 25 -1.55 -0.34 22.75
C GLY A 25 -0.32 -0.15 21.83
N VAL A 26 0.61 -1.12 21.87
CA VAL A 26 1.72 -1.19 20.90
C VAL A 26 1.14 -1.38 19.49
N PRO A 27 1.59 -0.63 18.46
CA PRO A 27 1.09 -0.77 17.10
C PRO A 27 1.19 -2.21 16.60
N THR A 28 0.09 -2.71 16.02
CA THR A 28 0.07 -4.02 15.38
C THR A 28 0.93 -4.01 14.11
N PRO A 29 1.40 -5.18 13.62
CA PRO A 29 2.07 -5.24 12.32
C PRO A 29 1.25 -4.72 11.15
N ALA A 30 -0.08 -4.75 11.24
CA ALA A 30 -0.96 -4.16 10.23
C ALA A 30 -0.95 -2.62 10.32
N ALA A 31 -1.01 -2.07 11.52
CA ALA A 31 -0.91 -0.63 11.75
C ALA A 31 0.43 -0.06 11.26
N LEU A 32 1.54 -0.73 11.56
CA LEU A 32 2.88 -0.29 11.10
C LEU A 32 2.98 -0.24 9.57
N ARG A 33 2.40 -1.23 8.87
CA ARG A 33 2.37 -1.24 7.40
C ARG A 33 1.47 -0.16 6.84
N LEU A 34 0.34 0.11 7.49
CA LEU A 34 -0.55 1.20 7.10
C LEU A 34 0.13 2.57 7.29
N GLU A 35 0.85 2.77 8.40
CA GLU A 35 1.65 3.96 8.64
C GLU A 35 2.72 4.15 7.57
N GLU A 36 3.43 3.09 7.18
CA GLU A 36 4.41 3.15 6.09
C GLU A 36 3.74 3.52 4.76
N PHE A 37 2.60 2.92 4.45
CA PHE A 37 1.84 3.26 3.26
C PHE A 37 1.40 4.73 3.25
N GLN A 38 0.94 5.23 4.40
CA GLN A 38 0.57 6.64 4.57
C GLN A 38 1.79 7.56 4.43
N ARG A 39 2.98 7.15 4.89
CA ARG A 39 4.22 7.90 4.68
C ARG A 39 4.55 8.03 3.20
N TRP A 40 4.48 6.95 2.42
CA TRP A 40 4.71 6.99 0.97
C TRP A 40 3.78 7.98 0.26
N LEU A 41 2.52 8.01 0.68
CA LEU A 41 1.49 8.84 0.05
C LEU A 41 1.41 10.25 0.63
N HIS A 42 2.20 10.56 1.66
CA HIS A 42 2.13 11.86 2.31
C HIS A 42 2.54 12.98 1.34
N ARG A 43 1.58 13.88 1.05
CA ARG A 43 1.72 14.96 0.04
C ARG A 43 1.96 14.46 -1.39
N ALA A 44 1.79 13.16 -1.66
CA ALA A 44 1.85 12.64 -3.01
C ALA A 44 0.57 12.97 -3.79
N ARG A 45 0.73 13.27 -5.08
CA ARG A 45 -0.38 13.48 -6.01
C ARG A 45 -0.52 12.28 -6.91
N ILE A 46 -1.71 11.72 -6.96
CA ILE A 46 -2.03 10.64 -7.89
C ILE A 46 -2.03 11.16 -9.33
N ARG A 47 -1.39 10.43 -10.24
CA ARG A 47 -1.31 10.77 -11.67
C ARG A 47 -2.21 9.88 -12.50
N SER A 48 -2.21 8.58 -12.22
CA SER A 48 -3.03 7.59 -12.90
C SER A 48 -3.11 6.31 -12.07
N CYS A 49 -4.14 5.51 -12.30
CA CYS A 49 -4.22 4.13 -11.84
C CYS A 49 -4.70 3.25 -12.98
N GLY A 50 -4.28 2.00 -12.97
CA GLY A 50 -4.70 1.00 -13.95
C GLY A 50 -4.31 -0.40 -13.52
N GLN A 51 -4.78 -1.38 -14.27
CA GLN A 51 -4.47 -2.79 -14.04
C GLN A 51 -4.40 -3.56 -15.36
N GLY A 52 -3.74 -4.71 -15.29
CA GLY A 52 -3.69 -5.68 -16.39
C GLY A 52 -3.13 -5.13 -17.70
N ILE A 53 -3.46 -5.82 -18.79
CA ILE A 53 -2.94 -5.51 -20.13
C ILE A 53 -3.25 -4.07 -20.56
N GLN A 54 -4.39 -3.50 -20.15
CA GLN A 54 -4.74 -2.11 -20.47
C GLN A 54 -3.74 -1.10 -19.91
N ALA A 55 -3.10 -1.42 -18.78
CA ALA A 55 -2.03 -0.64 -18.18
C ALA A 55 -0.62 -1.12 -18.57
N ARG A 56 -0.51 -2.05 -19.54
CA ARG A 56 0.73 -2.75 -19.94
C ARG A 56 1.36 -3.53 -18.78
N LEU A 57 0.52 -4.13 -17.96
CA LEU A 57 0.90 -4.97 -16.81
C LEU A 57 0.39 -6.40 -17.02
N PRO A 58 0.93 -7.38 -16.29
CA PRO A 58 0.29 -8.69 -16.16
C PRO A 58 -1.15 -8.56 -15.63
N ASP A 59 -2.04 -9.45 -16.06
CA ASP A 59 -3.49 -9.34 -15.84
C ASP A 59 -3.91 -9.11 -14.37
N ASN A 60 -3.21 -9.73 -13.43
CA ASN A 60 -3.51 -9.65 -12.00
C ASN A 60 -2.73 -8.56 -11.25
N VAL A 61 -2.08 -7.62 -11.95
CA VAL A 61 -1.29 -6.55 -11.33
C VAL A 61 -2.02 -5.22 -11.46
N TRP A 62 -2.17 -4.56 -10.32
CA TRP A 62 -2.66 -3.20 -10.19
C TRP A 62 -1.49 -2.25 -9.99
N GLN A 63 -1.69 -1.02 -10.46
CA GLN A 63 -0.72 0.05 -10.34
C GLN A 63 -1.41 1.39 -10.13
N CYS A 64 -0.81 2.22 -9.28
CA CYS A 64 -1.03 3.67 -9.29
C CYS A 64 0.32 4.39 -9.40
N SER A 65 0.37 5.41 -10.25
CA SER A 65 1.53 6.31 -10.40
C SER A 65 1.29 7.59 -9.62
N PHE A 66 2.31 8.07 -8.93
CA PHE A 66 2.26 9.26 -8.08
C PHE A 66 3.45 10.16 -8.37
N THR A 67 3.28 11.45 -8.05
CA THR A 67 4.37 12.43 -7.94
C THR A 67 4.41 12.89 -6.48
N GLY A 68 5.56 12.77 -5.80
CA GLY A 68 5.69 13.12 -4.38
C GLY A 68 6.96 13.93 -4.07
N PRO A 69 7.02 14.57 -2.90
CA PRO A 69 8.15 15.40 -2.51
C PRO A 69 9.40 14.56 -2.15
N THR A 70 10.57 15.10 -2.46
CA THR A 70 11.90 14.61 -2.11
C THR A 70 12.75 15.79 -1.62
N PRO A 71 13.92 15.56 -0.99
CA PRO A 71 14.82 16.64 -0.61
C PRO A 71 15.24 17.58 -1.77
N ASN A 72 15.21 17.07 -3.01
CA ASN A 72 15.70 17.79 -4.20
C ASN A 72 14.57 18.26 -5.14
N GLY A 73 13.30 18.20 -4.72
CA GLY A 73 12.15 18.57 -5.55
C GLY A 73 11.06 17.50 -5.52
N GLU A 74 10.31 17.32 -6.61
CA GLU A 74 9.33 16.22 -6.72
C GLU A 74 9.88 15.08 -7.56
N LYS A 75 9.47 13.85 -7.23
CA LYS A 75 9.84 12.65 -7.98
C LYS A 75 8.63 11.76 -8.22
N ASP A 76 8.61 11.14 -9.39
CA ASP A 76 7.61 10.14 -9.72
C ASP A 76 7.95 8.78 -9.10
N PHE A 77 6.93 8.10 -8.59
CA PHE A 77 7.01 6.75 -8.08
C PHE A 77 5.75 5.97 -8.41
N VAL A 78 5.85 4.66 -8.29
CA VAL A 78 4.76 3.75 -8.66
C VAL A 78 4.49 2.80 -7.51
N VAL A 79 3.22 2.63 -7.14
CA VAL A 79 2.81 1.58 -6.21
C VAL A 79 2.18 0.45 -7.00
N ARG A 80 2.61 -0.80 -6.76
CA ARG A 80 2.04 -2.01 -7.37
C ARG A 80 1.61 -3.02 -6.33
N TRP A 81 0.53 -3.73 -6.63
CA TRP A 81 0.03 -4.87 -5.85
C TRP A 81 -0.75 -5.83 -6.73
N THR A 82 -0.97 -7.04 -6.25
CA THR A 82 -1.96 -7.97 -6.80
C THR A 82 -3.18 -8.01 -5.87
N PRO A 83 -4.41 -8.24 -6.35
CA PRO A 83 -5.56 -8.40 -5.46
C PRO A 83 -5.48 -9.74 -4.70
N GLU A 84 -4.81 -10.72 -5.29
CA GLU A 84 -4.56 -12.05 -4.73
C GLU A 84 -3.24 -12.63 -5.25
N GLY A 85 -2.71 -13.64 -4.57
CA GLY A 85 -1.51 -14.37 -4.98
C GLY A 85 -0.26 -13.50 -5.13
N SER A 86 0.58 -13.86 -6.09
CA SER A 86 1.79 -13.11 -6.44
C SER A 86 2.12 -13.25 -7.92
N THR A 87 2.82 -12.25 -8.44
CA THR A 87 3.29 -12.20 -9.82
C THR A 87 4.73 -11.76 -9.86
N ARG A 88 5.56 -12.50 -10.60
CA ARG A 88 6.94 -12.08 -10.89
C ARG A 88 6.95 -11.21 -12.14
N MET A 89 7.69 -10.11 -12.07
CA MET A 89 7.86 -9.15 -13.15
C MET A 89 9.34 -8.84 -13.32
N THR A 90 9.71 -8.36 -14.49
CA THR A 90 11.04 -7.82 -14.73
C THR A 90 11.05 -6.33 -14.41
N ALA A 91 12.07 -5.86 -13.69
CA ALA A 91 12.33 -4.45 -13.45
C ALA A 91 12.58 -3.75 -14.79
N SER A 92 11.80 -2.70 -15.08
CA SER A 92 12.01 -1.89 -16.29
C SER A 92 13.21 -0.96 -16.11
N PRO A 93 13.78 -0.42 -17.20
CA PRO A 93 14.90 0.51 -17.15
C PRO A 93 14.62 1.82 -16.40
N GLU A 94 13.37 2.12 -16.04
CA GLU A 94 13.03 3.30 -15.24
C GLU A 94 13.08 3.01 -13.74
N VAL A 95 13.00 1.75 -13.29
CA VAL A 95 12.94 1.41 -11.86
C VAL A 95 14.34 1.31 -11.26
N SER A 96 14.60 2.08 -10.21
CA SER A 96 15.89 2.14 -9.50
C SER A 96 15.89 1.38 -8.17
N ALA A 97 14.74 1.28 -7.50
CA ALA A 97 14.61 0.56 -6.25
C ALA A 97 13.18 0.07 -6.00
N VAL A 98 13.07 -0.91 -5.10
CA VAL A 98 11.82 -1.45 -4.56
C VAL A 98 11.79 -1.21 -3.06
N GLU A 99 10.69 -0.65 -2.58
CA GLU A 99 10.38 -0.47 -1.17
C GLU A 99 9.18 -1.32 -0.76
N GLY A 100 9.29 -2.01 0.37
CA GLY A 100 8.21 -2.78 0.99
C GLY A 100 7.59 -2.05 2.17
N LEU A 101 6.32 -2.36 2.47
CA LEU A 101 5.62 -1.80 3.64
C LEU A 101 6.22 -2.19 5.01
N ASP A 102 7.17 -3.12 5.02
CA ASP A 102 7.97 -3.47 6.19
C ASP A 102 9.23 -2.59 6.34
N GLY A 103 9.37 -1.56 5.50
CA GLY A 103 10.54 -0.67 5.47
C GLY A 103 11.74 -1.24 4.74
N SER A 104 11.62 -2.43 4.12
CA SER A 104 12.68 -2.95 3.26
C SER A 104 12.90 -2.05 2.05
N HIS A 105 14.15 -1.85 1.68
CA HIS A 105 14.55 -1.06 0.51
C HIS A 105 15.66 -1.79 -0.23
N THR A 106 15.41 -2.15 -1.50
CA THR A 106 16.34 -2.91 -2.34
C THR A 106 16.56 -2.18 -3.65
N ALA A 107 17.81 -1.80 -3.94
CA ALA A 107 18.18 -1.28 -5.24
C ALA A 107 18.04 -2.37 -6.31
N VAL A 108 17.55 -2.00 -7.49
CA VAL A 108 17.35 -2.94 -8.61
C VAL A 108 17.90 -2.36 -9.92
N GLN A 109 18.36 -3.26 -10.78
CA GLN A 109 18.77 -2.97 -12.15
C GLN A 109 17.70 -3.43 -13.13
N ALA A 110 17.75 -2.87 -14.34
CA ALA A 110 16.91 -3.34 -15.43
C ALA A 110 17.17 -4.83 -15.68
N GLY A 111 16.11 -5.63 -15.78
CA GLY A 111 16.24 -7.09 -15.92
C GLY A 111 16.10 -7.88 -14.61
N ASP A 112 16.24 -7.23 -13.45
CA ASP A 112 16.06 -7.91 -12.16
C ASP A 112 14.62 -8.40 -11.99
N THR A 113 14.44 -9.47 -11.22
CA THR A 113 13.10 -9.99 -10.91
C THR A 113 12.50 -9.26 -9.71
N ILE A 114 11.31 -8.68 -9.89
CA ILE A 114 10.49 -8.08 -8.85
C ILE A 114 9.30 -8.99 -8.59
N THR A 115 9.00 -9.29 -7.32
CA THR A 115 7.80 -10.03 -6.93
C THR A 115 6.74 -9.06 -6.42
N VAL A 116 5.62 -8.98 -7.12
CA VAL A 116 4.42 -8.22 -6.71
C VAL A 116 3.47 -9.17 -5.98
N THR A 117 2.92 -8.74 -4.84
CA THR A 117 2.02 -9.56 -4.01
C THR A 117 0.80 -8.76 -3.60
N THR A 118 -0.05 -9.33 -2.76
CA THR A 118 -1.14 -8.62 -2.09
C THR A 118 -0.68 -7.48 -1.17
N ARG A 119 0.60 -7.48 -0.77
CA ARG A 119 1.22 -6.36 -0.07
C ARG A 119 1.79 -5.38 -1.08
N PRO A 120 1.33 -4.11 -1.08
CA PRO A 120 1.87 -3.08 -1.94
C PRO A 120 3.39 -2.95 -1.81
N ILE A 121 4.03 -2.75 -2.96
CA ILE A 121 5.41 -2.31 -3.05
C ILE A 121 5.45 -0.94 -3.74
N LEU A 122 6.38 -0.10 -3.32
CA LEU A 122 6.72 1.13 -4.01
C LEU A 122 7.92 0.87 -4.91
N LEU A 123 7.85 1.39 -6.13
CA LEU A 123 8.93 1.38 -7.11
C LEU A 123 9.40 2.81 -7.26
N GLN A 124 10.65 3.06 -6.87
CA GLN A 124 11.30 4.34 -7.14
C GLN A 124 11.69 4.37 -8.61
N LEU A 125 11.36 5.45 -9.30
CA LEU A 125 11.82 5.68 -10.66
C LEU A 125 13.21 6.34 -10.63
N ARG A 126 13.92 6.37 -11.76
CA ARG A 126 15.23 7.05 -11.88
C ARG A 126 15.04 8.56 -11.89
#